data_AF-A0A6F9BE78-F1
#
_entry.id   AF-A0A6F9BE78-F1
#
_cell.length_a   1.000
_cell.length_b   1.000
_cell.length_c   1.000
_cell.angle_alpha   90.00
_cell.angle_beta   90.00
_cell.angle_gamma   90.00
#
_symmetry.space_group_name_H-M   'P 1'
#
loop_
_entity.id
_entity.type
_entity.pdbx_description
1 polymer ?
#
loop_
_entity_poly.entity_id
_entity_poly.type
_entity_poly.pdbx_seq_one_letter_code
_entity_poly.pdbx_strand_id
1 'polypeptide(L)' 'AEFERVADDVKKVKSRPSDQELLDVYGLYKQAIFGDINIDKPGMLDMKGKAKWEAWDSRK' A
#
# COMPACT_ATOMS: atom_id res chain seq x y z
N ALA A 1 -10.95 15.54 3.33
CA ALA A 1 -9.55 16.01 3.27
C ALA A 1 -8.96 15.79 1.88
N GLU A 2 -7.86 16.44 1.49
CA GLU A 2 -7.23 16.26 0.16
C GLU A 2 -6.76 14.82 -0.06
N PHE A 3 -6.15 14.20 0.96
CA PHE A 3 -5.69 12.81 0.93
C PHE A 3 -6.81 11.81 0.61
N GLU A 4 -7.94 11.88 1.30
CA GLU A 4 -9.08 10.97 1.09
C GLU A 4 -9.61 11.06 -0.33
N ARG A 5 -9.73 12.29 -0.87
CA ARG A 5 -10.17 12.53 -2.24
C ARG A 5 -9.22 11.86 -3.25
N VAL A 6 -7.91 12.07 -3.09
CA VAL A 6 -6.90 11.50 -3.99
C VAL A 6 -6.87 9.96 -3.86
N ALA A 7 -7.00 9.42 -2.65
CA ALA A 7 -7.07 7.98 -2.42
C ALA A 7 -8.28 7.33 -3.11
N ASP A 8 -9.41 8.03 -3.18
CA ASP A 8 -10.59 7.57 -3.93
C ASP A 8 -10.42 7.72 -5.45
N ASP A 9 -9.70 8.73 -5.92
CA ASP A 9 -9.45 8.93 -7.34
C ASP A 9 -8.46 7.92 -7.93
N VAL A 10 -7.50 7.42 -7.14
CA VAL A 10 -6.62 6.30 -7.55
C VAL A 10 -7.43 5.06 -7.94
N LYS A 11 -8.60 4.83 -7.34
CA LYS A 11 -9.48 3.70 -7.70
C LYS A 11 -10.16 3.87 -9.06
N LYS A 12 -10.14 5.08 -9.63
CA LYS A 12 -10.85 5.45 -10.88
C LYS A 12 -9.91 5.65 -12.07
N VAL A 13 -8.62 5.33 -11.92
CA VAL A 13 -7.65 5.46 -13.02
C VAL A 13 -8.05 4.57 -14.20
N LYS A 14 -7.91 5.10 -15.42
CA LYS A 14 -8.36 4.43 -16.66
C LYS A 14 -7.48 3.24 -17.05
N SER A 15 -6.22 3.27 -16.65
CA SER A 15 -5.24 2.21 -16.87
C SER A 15 -4.77 1.67 -15.53
N ARG A 16 -4.64 0.35 -15.43
CA ARG A 16 -4.04 -0.28 -14.26
C ARG A 16 -2.59 0.21 -14.11
N PRO A 17 -2.20 0.81 -12.99
CA PRO A 17 -0.80 1.14 -12.72
C PRO A 17 0.04 -0.13 -12.66
N SER A 18 1.36 0.02 -12.79
CA SER A 18 2.29 -1.08 -12.55
C SER A 18 2.12 -1.64 -11.14
N ASP A 19 2.50 -2.90 -10.94
CA ASP A 19 2.44 -3.51 -9.62
C ASP A 19 3.32 -2.75 -8.60
N GLN A 20 4.43 -2.14 -9.03
CA GLN A 20 5.27 -1.31 -8.19
C GLN A 20 4.55 -0.03 -7.73
N GLU A 21 3.90 0.69 -8.65
CA GLU A 21 3.12 1.89 -8.31
C GLU A 21 1.97 1.56 -7.34
N LEU A 22 1.30 0.40 -7.53
CA LEU A 22 0.28 -0.07 -6.61
C LEU A 22 0.83 -0.36 -5.21
N LEU A 23 2.02 -0.95 -5.12
CA LEU A 23 2.69 -1.20 -3.84
C LEU A 23 3.12 0.10 -3.16
N ASP A 24 3.62 1.08 -3.91
CA ASP A 24 4.02 2.38 -3.38
C ASP A 24 2.83 3.14 -2.80
N VAL A 25 1.73 3.21 -3.54
CA VAL A 25 0.49 3.84 -3.06
C VAL A 25 -0.06 3.09 -1.85
N TYR A 26 -0.01 1.75 -1.85
CA TYR A 26 -0.44 0.95 -0.70
C TYR A 26 0.37 1.27 0.57
N GLY A 27 1.70 1.28 0.47
CA GLY A 27 2.59 1.56 1.60
C GLY A 27 2.36 2.96 2.18
N LEU A 28 2.30 3.98 1.32
CA LEU A 28 2.01 5.36 1.72
C LEU A 28 0.62 5.50 2.36
N TYR A 29 -0.40 4.87 1.77
CA TYR A 29 -1.74 4.90 2.33
C TYR A 29 -1.81 4.28 3.72
N LYS A 30 -1.14 3.13 3.91
CA LYS A 30 -1.09 2.44 5.19
C LYS A 30 -0.36 3.26 6.25
N GLN A 31 0.79 3.86 5.90
CA GLN A 31 1.52 4.74 6.82
C GLN A 31 0.71 5.98 7.20
N ALA A 32 0.03 6.61 6.26
CA ALA A 32 -0.77 7.82 6.52
C ALA A 32 -1.96 7.57 7.45
N ILE A 33 -2.58 6.38 7.39
CA ILE A 33 -3.79 6.06 8.18
C ILE A 33 -3.47 5.35 9.49
N PHE A 34 -2.48 4.44 9.48
CA PHE A 34 -2.20 3.56 10.62
C PHE A 34 -0.85 3.84 11.28
N GLY A 35 -0.03 4.71 10.71
CA GLY A 35 1.36 4.87 11.11
C GLY A 35 2.19 3.62 10.80
N ASP A 36 3.22 3.42 11.61
CA ASP A 36 4.15 2.31 11.47
C ASP A 36 3.44 0.94 11.44
N ILE A 37 4.02 0.03 10.67
CA ILE A 37 3.48 -1.33 10.52
C ILE A 37 3.36 -2.03 11.87
N ASN A 38 2.18 -2.58 12.11
CA ASN A 38 1.78 -3.15 13.40
C ASN A 38 1.19 -4.56 13.28
N ILE A 39 1.48 -5.25 12.17
CA ILE A 39 1.03 -6.61 11.88
C ILE A 39 2.23 -7.51 11.58
N ASP A 40 2.08 -8.80 11.89
CA ASP A 40 3.10 -9.80 11.62
C ASP A 40 3.34 -9.98 10.12
N LYS A 41 4.58 -10.35 9.78
CA LYS A 41 4.98 -10.61 8.39
C LYS A 41 4.25 -11.85 7.87
N PRO A 42 3.58 -11.77 6.70
CA PRO A 42 2.93 -12.93 6.09
C PRO A 42 3.91 -14.08 5.82
N GLY A 43 3.39 -15.31 5.87
CA GLY A 43 4.18 -16.51 5.62
C GLY A 43 4.76 -16.56 4.21
N MET A 44 5.83 -17.35 4.03
CA MET A 44 6.61 -17.38 2.77
C MET A 44 5.81 -17.81 1.52
N LEU A 45 4.67 -18.50 1.70
CA LEU A 45 3.80 -18.90 0.59
C LEU A 45 2.86 -17.78 0.12
N ASP A 46 2.66 -16.71 0.91
CA ASP A 46 1.86 -15.56 0.54
C ASP A 46 2.74 -14.44 -0.06
N MET A 47 3.13 -14.63 -1.32
CA MET A 47 3.98 -13.67 -2.03
C MET A 47 3.34 -12.28 -2.13
N LYS A 48 2.01 -12.21 -2.30
CA LYS A 48 1.29 -10.94 -2.45
C LYS A 48 1.17 -10.21 -1.13
N GLY A 49 0.83 -10.92 -0.06
CA GLY A 49 0.79 -10.37 1.29
C GLY A 49 2.17 -9.90 1.72
N LYS A 50 3.22 -10.70 1.46
CA LYS A 50 4.60 -10.33 1.74
C LYS A 50 5.00 -9.04 1.01
N ALA A 51 4.71 -8.90 -0.28
CA ALA A 51 5.04 -7.69 -1.03
C ALA A 51 4.34 -6.44 -0.47
N LYS A 52 3.05 -6.55 -0.10
CA LYS A 52 2.31 -5.46 0.55
C LYS A 52 2.89 -5.11 1.92
N TRP A 53 3.19 -6.13 2.73
CA TRP A 53 3.81 -5.95 4.04
C TRP A 53 5.15 -5.22 3.90
N GLU A 54 6.02 -5.63 2.98
CA GLU A 54 7.32 -4.99 2.72
C GLU A 54 7.16 -3.55 2.19
N ALA A 55 6.16 -3.31 1.34
CA ALA A 55 5.86 -1.97 0.85
C ALA A 55 5.39 -1.01 1.96
N TRP A 56 4.70 -1.49 3.01
CA TRP A 56 4.35 -0.67 4.17
C TRP A 56 5.52 -0.54 5.15
N ASP A 57 6.22 -1.64 5.45
CA ASP A 57 7.37 -1.68 6.35
C ASP A 57 8.52 -0.75 5.90
N SER A 58 8.69 -0.56 4.59
CA SER A 58 9.69 0.35 4.01
C SER A 58 9.37 1.85 4.11
N ARG A 59 8.18 2.23 4.64
CA ARG A 59 7.70 3.62 4.73
C ARG A 59 7.72 4.20 6.15
N LYS A 60 8.44 3.55 7.08
CA LYS A 60 8.72 4.04 8.43
C LYS A 60 9.52 5.35 8.42
#